data_AF-A0A5S9M283-F1
#
_entry.id   AF-A0A5S9M283-F1
#
_cell.length_a   1.000
_cell.length_b   1.000
_cell.length_c   1.000
_cell.angle_alpha   90.00
_cell.angle_beta   90.00
_cell.angle_gamma   90.00
#
_symmetry.space_group_name_H-M   'P 1'
#
loop_
_entity.id
_entity.type
_entity.pdbx_description
1 polymer ?
#
loop_
_entity_poly.entity_id
_entity_poly.type
_entity_poly.pdbx_seq_one_letter_code
_entity_poly.pdbx_strand_id
1 'polypeptide(L)' 'MIFMIKKVGLVDDYRVDLEKLHAIVGRMEAVDIVFVTQSAEDAYEKVKKKRH' A
#
# COMPACT_ATOMS: atom_id res chain seq x y z
N MET A 1 23.64 -11.45 -1.63
CA MET A 1 22.68 -10.50 -2.24
C MET A 1 21.57 -10.27 -1.22
N ILE A 2 21.40 -9.05 -0.68
CA ILE A 2 20.28 -8.75 0.22
C ILE A 2 19.17 -8.13 -0.64
N PHE A 3 18.02 -8.79 -0.75
CA PHE A 3 16.82 -8.18 -1.33
C PHE A 3 16.08 -7.41 -0.24
N MET A 4 16.01 -6.09 -0.37
CA MET A 4 15.24 -5.25 0.54
C MET A 4 13.81 -5.13 0.02
N ILE A 5 12.87 -5.82 0.66
CA ILE A 5 11.44 -5.72 0.37
C ILE A 5 10.91 -4.44 1.04
N LYS A 6 10.30 -3.54 0.25
CA LYS A 6 9.69 -2.30 0.74
C LYS A 6 8.22 -2.53 1.07
N LYS A 7 7.81 -2.18 2.29
CA LYS A 7 6.39 -2.18 2.70
C LYS A 7 5.72 -0.91 2.20
N VAL A 8 4.62 -1.04 1.45
CA VAL A 8 3.90 0.08 0.84
C VAL A 8 2.40 -0.01 1.15
N GLY A 9 1.79 1.11 1.52
CA GLY A 9 0.33 1.25 1.61
C GLY A 9 -0.20 2.07 0.44
N LEU A 10 -1.33 1.66 -0.14
CA LEU A 10 -1.98 2.37 -1.24
C LEU A 10 -3.23 3.09 -0.75
N VAL A 11 -3.35 4.37 -1.09
CA VAL A 11 -4.46 5.24 -0.70
C VAL A 11 -4.87 6.08 -1.90
N ASP A 12 -6.13 5.95 -2.32
CA ASP A 12 -6.70 6.73 -3.40
C ASP A 12 -8.22 6.75 -3.24
N ASP A 13 -8.85 7.92 -3.23
CA ASP A 13 -10.29 8.06 -3.06
C ASP A 13 -11.08 7.59 -4.30
N TYR A 14 -10.40 7.45 -5.45
CA TYR A 14 -10.99 6.94 -6.68
C TYR A 14 -10.68 5.45 -6.90
N ARG A 15 -11.74 4.63 -6.80
CA ARG A 15 -11.65 3.16 -6.84
C ARG A 15 -10.90 2.63 -8.08
N VAL A 16 -11.18 3.20 -9.25
CA VAL A 16 -10.59 2.73 -10.51
C VAL A 16 -9.08 2.95 -10.53
N ASP A 17 -8.60 4.05 -9.96
CA ASP A 17 -7.17 4.35 -9.92
C ASP A 17 -6.48 3.53 -8.81
N LEU A 18 -7.16 3.29 -7.68
CA LEU A 18 -6.68 2.39 -6.64
C LEU A 18 -6.48 0.95 -7.16
N GLU A 19 -7.41 0.44 -7.96
CA GLU A 19 -7.30 -0.88 -8.58
C GLU A 19 -6.12 -0.95 -9.58
N LYS A 20 -5.88 0.12 -10.35
CA LYS A 20 -4.70 0.22 -11.25
C LYS A 20 -3.40 0.23 -10.45
N LEU A 21 -3.32 1.04 -9.39
CA LEU A 21 -2.14 1.13 -8.53
C LEU A 21 -1.83 -0.23 -7.90
N HIS A 22 -2.84 -0.91 -7.38
CA HIS A 22 -2.68 -2.26 -6.83
C HIS A 22 -2.17 -3.26 -7.88
N ALA A 23 -2.72 -3.22 -9.10
CA ALA A 23 -2.30 -4.11 -10.18
C ALA A 23 -0.86 -3.83 -10.67
N ILE A 24 -0.42 -2.56 -10.70
CA ILE A 24 0.92 -2.19 -11.12
C ILE A 24 1.94 -2.53 -10.03
N VAL A 25 1.69 -2.05 -8.81
CA VAL A 25 2.61 -2.22 -7.68
C VAL A 25 2.70 -3.68 -7.23
N GLY A 26 1.61 -4.44 -7.30
CA GLY A 26 1.57 -5.85 -6.92
C GLY A 26 2.40 -6.78 -7.81
N ARG A 27 2.87 -6.30 -8.97
CA ARG A 27 3.78 -7.03 -9.87
C ARG A 27 5.26 -6.76 -9.57
N MET A 28 5.57 -5.88 -8.63
CA MET A 28 6.94 -5.53 -8.29
C MET A 28 7.51 -6.52 -7.26
N GLU A 29 8.56 -7.25 -7.64
CA GLU A 29 9.18 -8.30 -6.79
C GLU A 29 9.75 -7.78 -5.46
N ALA A 30 10.06 -6.48 -5.37
CA ALA A 30 10.64 -5.85 -4.19
C ALA A 30 9.63 -5.06 -3.32
N VAL A 31 8.32 -5.28 -3.49
CA VAL A 31 7.27 -4.56 -2.76
C VAL A 31 6.32 -5.53 -2.05
N ASP A 32 6.02 -5.21 -0.79
CA ASP A 32 4.98 -5.85 0.02
C ASP A 32 3.85 -4.83 0.26
N ILE A 33 2.70 -5.01 -0.39
CA ILE A 33 1.54 -4.14 -0.21
C ILE A 33 0.85 -4.51 1.10
N VAL A 34 0.92 -3.61 2.08
CA VAL A 34 0.47 -3.86 3.44
C VAL A 34 -0.96 -3.44 3.73
N PHE A 35 -1.52 -2.54 2.91
CA PHE A 35 -2.93 -2.18 2.91
C PHE A 35 -3.28 -1.42 1.64
N VAL A 36 -4.58 -1.44 1.31
CA VAL A 36 -5.20 -0.68 0.23
C VAL A 36 -6.48 -0.06 0.80
N THR A 37 -6.71 1.23 0.61
CA THR A 37 -7.90 1.91 1.15
C THR A 37 -8.27 3.14 0.33
N GLN A 38 -9.56 3.50 0.36
CA GLN A 38 -10.06 4.74 -0.24
C GLN A 38 -10.17 5.89 0.77
N SER A 39 -9.88 5.63 2.05
CA SER A 39 -10.00 6.62 3.13
C SER A 39 -8.62 7.01 3.66
N ALA A 40 -8.34 8.31 3.64
CA ALA A 40 -7.14 8.88 4.26
C ALA A 40 -7.11 8.66 5.79
N GLU A 41 -8.28 8.66 6.43
CA GLU A 41 -8.40 8.41 7.87
C GLU A 41 -8.03 6.95 8.21
N ASP A 42 -8.59 5.98 7.46
CA ASP A 42 -8.25 4.57 7.62
C ASP A 42 -6.76 4.30 7.33
N ALA A 43 -6.19 5.00 6.34
CA ALA A 43 -4.76 4.93 6.07
C ALA A 43 -3.91 5.41 7.25
N TYR A 44 -4.27 6.55 7.84
CA TYR A 44 -3.57 7.09 9.01
C TYR A 44 -3.60 6.12 10.19
N GLU A 45 -4.76 5.54 10.49
CA GLU A 45 -4.91 4.55 11.56
C GLU A 45 -4.08 3.27 11.30
N LYS A 46 -4.05 2.78 10.04
CA LYS A 46 -3.24 1.62 9.64
C LYS A 46 -1.74 1.89 9.78
N VAL A 47 -1.28 3.11 9.44
CA VAL A 47 0.12 3.51 9.60
C VAL A 47 0.49 3.62 11.09
N LYS A 48 -0.38 4.22 11.90
CA LYS A 48 -0.17 4.36 13.35
C LYS A 48 -0.11 3.01 14.07
N LYS A 49 -1.03 2.09 13.75
CA LYS A 49 -1.06 0.74 14.33
C LYS A 49 0.17 -0.11 14.01
N LYS A 50 0.84 0.15 12.88
CA LYS A 50 2.10 -0.56 12.53
C LYS A 50 3.36 0.06 13.14
N ARG A 51 3.25 1.21 13.82
CA ARG A 51 4.39 1.96 14.37
C ARG A 51 4.62 1.71 15.87
N HIS A 52 3.75 0.94 16.53
CA HIS A 52 3.94 0.39 17.88
C HIS A 52 4.15 -1.12 17.77
#